data_AF-A0A286H069-F1
#
_entry.id   AF-A0A286H069-F1
#
_cell.length_a   1.000
_cell.length_b   1.000
_cell.length_c   1.000
_cell.angle_alpha   90.00
_cell.angle_beta   90.00
_cell.angle_gamma   90.00
#
_symmetry.space_group_name_H-M   'P 1'
#
loop_
_entity.id
_entity.type
_entity.pdbx_description
1 polymer ?
#
loop_
_entity_poly.entity_id
_entity_poly.type
_entity_poly.pdbx_seq_one_letter_code
_entity_poly.pdbx_strand_id
1 'polypeptide(L)' 'GRPGVREVLFNVARAGIRFNPVLKIFDERQITENRRPGRVALTAVMRKTLVILNAMARDDQPWRYAAPS' A
#
# COMPACT_ATOMS: atom_id res chain seq x y z
N GLY A 1 18.24 -8.18 0.47
CA GLY A 1 16.76 -8.07 0.46
C GLY A 1 16.21 -8.75 1.70
N ARG A 2 15.12 -8.24 2.27
CA ARG A 2 14.47 -8.84 3.46
C ARG A 2 13.27 -9.69 3.01
N PRO A 3 13.45 -10.98 2.67
CA PRO A 3 12.40 -11.79 2.04
C PRO A 3 11.16 -11.94 2.92
N GLY A 4 11.32 -12.16 4.23
CA GLY A 4 10.18 -12.26 5.15
C GLY A 4 9.35 -10.98 5.21
N VAL A 5 9.99 -9.81 5.19
CA VAL A 5 9.28 -8.52 5.14
C VAL A 5 8.47 -8.39 3.85
N ARG A 6 9.03 -8.84 2.72
CA ARG A 6 8.34 -8.81 1.42
C ARG A 6 7.11 -9.70 1.43
N GLU A 7 7.18 -10.88 2.04
CA GLU A 7 6.05 -11.82 2.14
C GLU A 7 4.91 -11.25 2.99
N VAL A 8 5.23 -10.69 4.16
CA VAL A 8 4.26 -10.01 5.01
C VAL A 8 3.61 -8.84 4.24
N LEU A 9 4.42 -7.99 3.60
CA LEU A 9 3.91 -6.86 2.83
C LEU A 9 3.03 -7.30 1.65
N PHE A 10 3.31 -8.44 1.02
CA PHE A 10 2.46 -8.98 -0.04
C PHE A 10 1.06 -9.32 0.48
N ASN A 11 0.97 -10.00 1.63
CA ASN A 11 -0.32 -10.30 2.27
C ASN A 11 -1.04 -9.03 2.73
N VAL A 12 -0.31 -8.08 3.30
CA VAL A 12 -0.85 -6.76 3.68
C VAL A 12 -1.38 -6.01 2.47
N ALA A 13 -0.68 -6.02 1.33
CA ALA A 13 -1.14 -5.37 0.11
C ALA A 13 -2.44 -6.00 -0.42
N ARG A 14 -2.53 -7.34 -0.44
CA ARG A 14 -3.76 -8.04 -0.87
C ARG A 14 -4.95 -7.75 0.03
N ALA A 15 -4.76 -7.75 1.35
CA ALA A 15 -5.83 -7.41 2.29
C ALA A 15 -6.18 -5.91 2.21
N GLY A 16 -5.15 -5.06 2.13
CA GLY A 16 -5.28 -3.61 2.04
C GLY A 16 -6.08 -3.14 0.83
N ILE A 17 -5.81 -3.68 -0.36
CA ILE A 17 -6.57 -3.34 -1.57
C ILE A 17 -8.07 -3.68 -1.42
N ARG A 18 -8.41 -4.74 -0.66
CA ARG A 18 -9.80 -5.18 -0.48
C ARG A 18 -10.56 -4.36 0.57
N PHE A 19 -9.90 -4.05 1.69
CA PHE A 19 -10.57 -3.52 2.87
C PHE A 19 -10.18 -2.09 3.24
N ASN A 20 -9.08 -1.56 2.69
CA ASN A 20 -8.61 -0.20 2.97
C ASN A 20 -8.82 0.69 1.74
N PRO A 21 -9.74 1.67 1.78
CA PRO A 21 -10.07 2.51 0.63
C PRO A 21 -8.86 3.31 0.11
N VAL A 22 -7.93 3.72 0.98
CA VAL A 22 -6.73 4.48 0.56
C VAL A 22 -5.83 3.63 -0.34
N LEU A 23 -5.63 2.35 0.03
CA LEU A 23 -4.80 1.44 -0.74
C LEU A 23 -5.51 0.96 -2.01
N LYS A 24 -6.83 0.76 -1.95
CA LYS A 24 -7.67 0.44 -3.11
C LYS A 24 -7.58 1.53 -4.18
N ILE A 25 -7.86 2.79 -3.80
CA ILE A 25 -7.78 3.94 -4.72
C ILE A 25 -6.38 4.07 -5.31
N PHE A 26 -5.34 3.88 -4.48
CA PHE A 26 -3.96 3.93 -4.96
C PHE A 26 -3.64 2.82 -5.98
N ASP A 27 -4.11 1.59 -5.75
CA ASP A 27 -3.95 0.46 -6.67
C ASP A 27 -4.68 0.69 -8.00
N GLU A 28 -5.95 1.13 -7.93
CA GLU A 28 -6.74 1.51 -9.09
C GLU A 28 -6.01 2.58 -9.91
N ARG A 29 -5.45 3.59 -9.24
CA ARG A 29 -4.64 4.63 -9.87
C ARG A 29 -3.36 4.09 -10.52
N GLN A 30 -2.73 3.06 -9.95
CA GLN A 30 -1.58 2.42 -10.61
C GLN A 30 -2.00 1.74 -11.92
N ILE A 31 -3.17 1.13 -11.94
CA ILE A 31 -3.68 0.40 -13.11
C ILE A 31 -4.16 1.38 -14.19
N THR A 32 -4.96 2.38 -13.83
CA THR A 32 -5.65 3.26 -14.78
C THR A 32 -4.74 4.40 -15.27
N GLU A 33 -4.25 5.24 -14.36
CA GLU A 33 -3.46 6.42 -14.72
C GLU A 33 -2.03 6.04 -15.09
N ASN A 34 -1.39 5.19 -14.27
CA ASN A 34 0.03 4.88 -14.43
C ASN A 34 0.27 3.70 -15.38
N ARG A 35 -0.78 3.02 -15.85
CA ARG A 35 -0.73 1.87 -16.77
C ARG A 35 0.21 0.75 -16.30
N ARG A 36 0.21 0.46 -14.98
CA ARG A 36 1.08 -0.53 -14.33
C ARG A 36 0.29 -1.71 -13.75
N PRO A 37 -0.37 -2.54 -14.56
CA PRO A 37 -1.22 -3.61 -14.04
C PRO A 37 -0.44 -4.77 -13.39
N GLY A 38 -1.16 -5.61 -12.66
CA GLY A 38 -0.66 -6.88 -12.14
C GLY A 38 0.37 -6.73 -11.01
N ARG A 39 1.48 -7.48 -11.11
CA ARG A 39 2.52 -7.52 -10.06
C ARG A 39 3.18 -6.17 -9.79
N VAL A 40 3.18 -5.28 -10.79
CA VAL A 40 3.78 -3.94 -10.66
C VAL A 40 2.93 -3.05 -9.75
N ALA A 41 1.60 -3.02 -9.95
CA ALA A 41 0.67 -2.33 -9.05
C ALA A 41 0.79 -2.87 -7.62
N LEU A 42 0.78 -4.19 -7.45
CA LEU A 42 0.89 -4.79 -6.13
C LEU A 42 2.21 -4.42 -5.43
N THR A 43 3.33 -4.41 -6.18
CA THR A 43 4.63 -3.98 -5.65
C THR A 43 4.62 -2.50 -5.25
N ALA A 44 3.93 -1.65 -6.02
CA ALA A 44 3.76 -0.25 -5.69
C ALA A 44 2.92 -0.08 -4.40
N VAL A 45 1.85 -0.85 -4.22
CA VAL A 45 1.05 -0.87 -2.98
C VAL A 45 1.91 -1.31 -1.79
N MET A 46 2.69 -2.39 -1.92
CA MET A 46 3.62 -2.84 -0.86
C MET A 46 4.58 -1.72 -0.45
N ARG A 47 5.16 -1.00 -1.42
CA ARG A 47 6.06 0.13 -1.16
C ARG A 47 5.32 1.29 -0.50
N LYS A 48 4.12 1.63 -0.97
CA LYS A 48 3.29 2.69 -0.39
C LYS A 48 2.94 2.39 1.06
N THR A 49 2.51 1.17 1.36
CA THR A 49 2.21 0.74 2.74
C THR A 49 3.43 0.83 3.63
N LEU A 50 4.59 0.32 3.19
CA LEU A 50 5.83 0.41 3.97
C LEU A 50 6.20 1.87 4.28
N VAL A 51 6.06 2.78 3.31
CA VAL A 51 6.31 4.21 3.52
C VAL A 51 5.36 4.81 4.54
N ILE A 52 4.06 4.48 4.48
CA ILE A 52 3.08 4.98 5.45
C ILE A 52 3.40 4.48 6.86
N LEU A 53 3.63 3.17 7.01
CA LEU A 53 3.95 2.56 8.31
C LEU A 53 5.25 3.12 8.89
N ASN A 54 6.27 3.34 8.06
CA ASN A 54 7.52 3.96 8.50
C ASN A 54 7.33 5.41 8.95
N ALA A 55 6.49 6.19 8.25
CA ALA A 55 6.19 7.55 8.66
C ALA A 55 5.44 7.58 10.00
N MET A 56 4.43 6.73 10.15
CA MET A 56 3.68 6.56 11.40
C MET A 56 4.58 6.17 12.58
N ALA A 57 5.48 5.20 12.38
CA ALA A 57 6.39 4.75 13.42
C ALA A 57 7.43 5.83 13.79
N ARG A 58 7.88 6.62 12.82
CA ARG A 58 8.80 7.75 13.06
C ARG A 58 8.12 8.88 13.83
N ASP A 59 6.87 9.18 13.50
CA ASP A 59 6.14 10.34 14.00
C ASP A 59 5.22 9.99 15.21
N ASP A 60 5.31 8.74 15.71
CA ASP A 60 4.47 8.14 16.76
C ASP A 60 2.96 8.41 16.54
N GLN A 61 2.50 8.22 15.30
CA GLN A 61 1.12 8.45 14.92
C GLN A 61 0.38 7.14 14.65
N PRO A 62 -0.87 6.99 15.15
CA PRO A 62 -1.73 5.90 14.73
C PRO A 62 -2.14 6.08 13.27
N TRP A 63 -2.63 4.99 12.65
CA TRP A 63 -3.14 5.06 11.29
C TRP A 63 -4.35 5.99 11.24
N ARG A 64 -4.30 7.00 10.36
CA ARG A 64 -5.43 7.92 10.13
C ARG A 64 -5.94 7.72 8.71
N TYR A 65 -7.22 7.37 8.59
CA TYR A 65 -7.88 7.30 7.29
C TYR A 65 -8.04 8.71 6.72
N ALA A 66 -7.36 9.01 5.63
CA ALA A 66 -7.68 10.14 4.77
C ALA A 66 -8.20 9.58 3.46
N ALA A 67 -9.50 9.26 3.42
CA ALA A 67 -10.17 9.12 2.14
C ALA A 67 -10.16 10.52 1.48
N PRO A 68 -9.81 10.65 0.18
CA PRO A 68 -10.02 11.91 -0.50
C PRO A 68 -11.51 12.26 -0.41
N SER A 69 -11.82 13.44 0.11
CA SER A 69 -13.16 14.05 0.03
C SER A 69 -13.51 14.37 -1.41
#